data_AF-A0A5C4RI94-F1
#
_entry.id   AF-A0A5C4RI94-F1
#
_cell.length_a   1.000
_cell.length_b   1.000
_cell.length_c   1.000
_cell.angle_alpha   90.00
_cell.angle_beta   90.00
_cell.angle_gamma   90.00
#
_symmetry.space_group_name_H-M   'P 1'
#
loop_
_entity.id
_entity.type
_entity.pdbx_description
1 polymer ?
#
loop_
_entity_poly.entity_id
_entity_poly.type
_entity_poly.pdbx_seq_one_letter_code
_entity_poly.pdbx_strand_id
1 'polypeptide(L)' 'MTIFTDISAAIEEARWLRQQTKHHHVVTQKRNGTLTVRQEVGINKESRLRKAYSTRYDCRIATVLPEIR' A
#
# COMPACT_ATOMS: atom_id res chain seq x y z
N MET A 1 -7.17 -5.11 10.68
CA MET A 1 -6.00 -4.51 10.01
C MET A 1 -4.95 -5.59 9.90
N THR A 2 -4.70 -6.10 8.70
CA THR A 2 -3.70 -7.15 8.47
C THR A 2 -2.31 -6.50 8.44
N ILE A 3 -1.38 -7.07 9.19
CA ILE A 3 0.01 -6.61 9.28
C ILE A 3 0.86 -7.58 8.45
N PHE A 4 1.72 -7.03 7.60
CA PHE A 4 2.60 -7.78 6.73
C PHE A 4 4.06 -7.43 7.02
N THR A 5 4.95 -8.39 6.81
CA THR A 5 6.40 -8.20 6.80
C THR A 5 6.99 -8.34 5.39
N ASP A 6 6.27 -9.04 4.49
CA ASP A 6 6.61 -9.20 3.09
C ASP A 6 5.79 -8.24 2.23
N ILE A 7 6.47 -7.47 1.37
CA ILE A 7 5.84 -6.49 0.48
C ILE A 7 5.03 -7.14 -0.64
N SER A 8 5.44 -8.31 -1.12
CA SER A 8 4.73 -9.05 -2.16
C SER A 8 3.37 -9.51 -1.65
N ALA A 9 3.33 -10.11 -0.45
CA ALA A 9 2.09 -10.51 0.20
C ALA A 9 1.16 -9.31 0.46
N ALA A 10 1.72 -8.17 0.88
CA ALA A 10 0.95 -6.95 1.09
C ALA A 10 0.36 -6.37 -0.21
N ILE A 11 1.09 -6.47 -1.33
CA ILE A 11 0.62 -6.04 -2.66
C ILE A 11 -0.50 -6.94 -3.15
N GLU A 12 -0.36 -8.26 -3.03
CA GLU A 12 -1.39 -9.21 -3.42
C GLU A 12 -2.68 -9.00 -2.64
N GLU A 13 -2.58 -8.80 -1.32
CA GLU A 13 -3.74 -8.45 -0.48
C GLU A 13 -4.39 -7.15 -0.95
N ALA A 14 -3.60 -6.12 -1.26
CA ALA A 14 -4.14 -4.84 -1.75
C ALA A 14 -4.88 -5.01 -3.08
N ARG A 15 -4.36 -5.84 -4.00
CA ARG A 15 -5.02 -6.19 -5.27
C ARG A 15 -6.31 -6.97 -5.04
N TRP A 16 -6.30 -7.94 -4.14
CA TRP A 16 -7.49 -8.71 -3.79
C TRP A 16 -8.58 -7.80 -3.20
N LEU A 17 -8.22 -6.96 -2.23
CA LEU A 17 -9.15 -5.98 -1.63
C LEU A 17 -9.70 -4.99 -2.65
N ARG A 18 -8.90 -4.57 -3.63
CA ARG A 18 -9.35 -3.75 -4.76
C ARG A 18 -10.45 -4.44 -5.56
N GLN A 19 -10.31 -5.74 -5.84
CA GLN A 19 -11.33 -6.50 -6.57
C GLN A 19 -12.62 -6.64 -5.76
N GLN A 20 -12.51 -6.93 -4.46
CA GLN A 20 -13.67 -7.14 -3.59
C GLN A 20 -14.46 -5.85 -3.33
N THR A 21 -13.76 -4.76 -3.02
CA THR A 21 -14.38 -3.51 -2.55
C THR A 21 -14.57 -2.47 -3.65
N LYS A 22 -13.97 -2.68 -4.83
CA LYS A 22 -13.86 -1.70 -5.93
C LYS A 22 -13.17 -0.38 -5.54
N HIS A 23 -12.55 -0.31 -4.35
CA HIS A 23 -11.86 0.88 -3.87
C HIS A 23 -10.34 0.75 -4.00
N HIS A 24 -9.65 1.88 -4.17
CA HIS A 24 -8.19 1.89 -4.19
C HIS A 24 -7.65 1.58 -2.80
N HIS A 25 -6.63 0.74 -2.76
CA HIS A 25 -5.88 0.35 -1.57
C HIS A 25 -4.41 0.75 -1.72
N VAL A 26 -3.79 1.10 -0.59
CA VAL A 26 -2.37 1.43 -0.46
C VAL A 26 -1.72 0.53 0.57
N VAL A 27 -0.45 0.21 0.33
CA VAL A 27 0.45 -0.38 1.31
C VAL A 27 1.26 0.76 1.90
N THR A 28 1.23 0.90 3.22
CA THR A 28 2.10 1.85 3.93
C THR A 28 3.07 1.11 4.83
N GLN A 29 4.31 1.56 4.87
CA GLN A 29 5.33 1.05 5.78
C GLN A 29 5.43 1.92 7.02
N LYS A 30 5.43 1.29 8.19
CA LYS A 30 5.67 1.97 9.47
C LYS A 30 7.17 1.99 9.77
N ARG A 31 7.57 2.89 10.68
CA ARG A 31 8.98 3.03 11.13
C ARG A 31 9.58 1.74 11.73
N ASN A 32 8.74 0.83 12.20
CA ASN A 32 9.16 -0.47 12.73
C ASN A 32 9.33 -1.54 11.64
N GLY A 33 9.35 -1.16 10.35
CA GLY A 33 9.47 -2.08 9.22
C GLY A 33 8.18 -2.80 8.83
N THR A 34 7.11 -2.72 9.63
CA THR A 34 5.84 -3.41 9.31
C THR A 34 5.06 -2.72 8.20
N LEU A 35 4.42 -3.52 7.36
CA LEU A 35 3.59 -3.10 6.25
C LEU A 35 2.11 -3.27 6.62
N THR A 36 1.29 -2.32 6.19
CA THR A 36 -0.16 -2.38 6.40
C THR A 36 -0.91 -1.97 5.16
N VAL A 37 -1.96 -2.72 4.82
CA VAL A 37 -2.85 -2.40 3.70
C VAL A 37 -4.05 -1.59 4.21
N ARG A 38 -4.34 -0.47 3.56
CA ARG A 38 -5.45 0.42 3.90
C ARG A 38 -6.12 0.96 2.64
N GLN A 39 -7.39 1.27 2.73
CA GLN A 39 -8.11 1.95 1.65
C GLN A 39 -7.56 3.38 1.46
N GLU A 40 -7.45 3.83 0.21
CA GLU A 40 -7.00 5.17 -0.19
C GLU A 40 -8.11 6.22 -0.01
N VAL A 41 -8.58 6.39 1.23
CA VAL A 41 -9.57 7.42 1.58
C VAL A 41 -8.86 8.52 2.36
N GLY A 42 -8.96 9.76 1.89
CA GLY A 42 -8.50 10.94 2.64
C GLY A 42 -7.09 10.84 3.22
N ILE A 43 -6.13 10.24 2.49
CA ILE A 43 -4.80 9.97 3.03
C ILE A 43 -4.11 11.27 3.46
N ASN A 44 -3.93 11.42 4.77
CA ASN A 44 -3.18 12.50 5.42
C ASN A 44 -1.74 12.57 4.87
N LYS A 45 -1.17 13.78 4.83
CA LYS A 45 0.15 14.08 4.23
C LYS A 45 1.27 13.14 4.72
N GLU A 46 1.30 12.81 6.02
CA GLU A 46 2.25 11.85 6.60
C GLU A 46 2.08 10.43 6.08
N SER A 47 0.83 9.98 5.87
CA SER A 47 0.54 8.66 5.33
C SER A 47 0.84 8.58 3.83
N ARG A 48 0.94 9.71 3.12
CA ARG A 48 1.43 9.75 1.73
C ARG A 48 2.94 9.53 1.64
N LEU A 49 3.70 10.07 2.59
CA LEU A 49 5.17 9.93 2.63
C LEU A 49 5.62 8.50 2.95
N ARG A 50 4.76 7.69 3.56
CA ARG A 50 5.05 6.30 3.94
C ARG A 50 4.40 5.26 3.03
N LYS A 51 3.97 5.65 1.83
CA LYS A 51 3.40 4.71 0.85
C LYS A 51 4.52 3.87 0.25
N ALA A 52 4.47 2.57 0.49
CA ALA A 52 5.30 1.61 -0.23
C ALA A 52 4.70 1.28 -1.60
N TYR A 53 3.37 1.22 -1.68
CA TYR A 53 2.66 0.85 -2.92
C TYR A 53 1.22 1.37 -2.94
N SER A 54 0.65 1.57 -4.15
CA SER A 54 -0.77 1.90 -4.33
C SER A 54 -1.35 1.20 -5.55
N THR A 55 -2.49 0.54 -5.35
CA THR A 55 -3.30 -0.08 -6.41
C THR A 55 -3.86 0.92 -7.42
N ARG A 56 -3.83 2.23 -7.13
CA ARG A 56 -4.21 3.28 -8.09
C ARG A 56 -3.23 3.37 -9.27
N TYR A 57 -1.97 3.03 -9.04
CA TYR A 57 -0.92 3.12 -10.05
C TYR A 57 -0.47 1.75 -10.60
N ASP A 58 -1.06 0.66 -10.06
CA ASP A 58 -0.75 -0.73 -10.43
C ASP A 58 -0.86 -1.02 -11.93
N CYS A 59 -1.67 -0.24 -12.66
CA CYS A 59 -1.96 -0.49 -14.08
C CYS A 59 -1.09 0.32 -15.06
N ARG A 60 -0.21 1.22 -14.61
CA ARG A 60 0.55 2.08 -15.55
C ARG A 60 2.01 2.34 -15.18
N ILE A 61 2.34 2.36 -13.88
CA ILE A 61 3.71 2.55 -13.42
C ILE A 61 3.76 1.85 -12.06
N ALA A 62 4.37 0.67 -12.01
CA ALA A 62 4.76 0.05 -10.75
C ALA A 62 5.88 0.89 -10.13
N THR A 63 5.56 2.11 -9.69
CA THR A 63 6.49 2.95 -8.95
C THR A 63 6.54 2.36 -7.55
N VAL A 64 7.34 1.32 -7.37
CA VAL A 64 7.96 1.04 -6.07
C VAL A 64 8.77 2.29 -5.77
N LEU A 65 8.30 3.14 -4.85
CA LEU A 65 9.05 4.32 -4.45
C LEU A 65 10.37 3.83 -3.83
N PRO A 66 11.54 4.16 -4.40
CA PRO A 66 12.79 3.47 -4.11
C PRO A 66 13.43 3.85 -2.77
N GLU A 67 12.71 4.55 -1.90
CA GLU A 67 13.27 5.04 -0.65
C GLU A 67 12.42 4.61 0.54
N ILE A 68 12.54 3.34 0.89
CA ILE A 68 12.37 2.94 2.28
C ILE A 68 13.67 2.27 2.72
N ARG A 69 14.56 3.11 3.27
CA ARG A 69 15.66 2.71 4.13
C ARG A 69 15.15 2.51 5.56
#